data_AF-A0A251XI67-F1
#
_entry.id   AF-A0A251XI67-F1
#
_cell.length_a   1.000
_cell.length_b   1.000
_cell.length_c   1.000
_cell.angle_alpha   90.00
_cell.angle_beta   90.00
_cell.angle_gamma   90.00
#
_symmetry.space_group_name_H-M   'P 1'
#
loop_
_entity.id
_entity.type
_entity.pdbx_description
1 polymer ?
#
loop_
_entity_poly.entity_id
_entity_poly.type
_entity_poly.pdbx_seq_one_letter_code
_entity_poly.pdbx_strand_id
1 'polypeptide(L)'
;MPLTPGEYTQLTGRAGRRGIDVEGHAVIQWKDGLDPQAVASLASRRTYPLNSSFRPTYNMAVNLIDQFGRERTREVLESSFAQFQADRAVVDLARKVRTQEESLAGYEKAMVCHLGDFREYSGLRRELSDLERATAARADMQQPGQHGSATSGSVS
;
A
#
# COMPACT_ATOMS: atom_id res chain seq x y z
N MET A 1 -14.67 -9.04 3.66
CA MET A 1 -13.57 -8.72 2.73
C MET A 1 -14.06 -7.62 1.80
N PRO A 2 -13.32 -6.53 1.58
CA PRO A 2 -13.71 -5.49 0.63
C PRO A 2 -13.68 -6.04 -0.80
N LEU A 3 -14.58 -5.55 -1.65
CA LEU A 3 -14.66 -5.93 -3.06
C LEU A 3 -13.38 -5.52 -3.80
N THR A 4 -12.84 -6.39 -4.65
CA THR A 4 -11.72 -6.02 -5.53
C THR A 4 -12.23 -5.26 -6.76
N PRO A 5 -11.39 -4.40 -7.37
CA PRO A 5 -11.72 -3.72 -8.63
C PRO A 5 -12.11 -4.68 -9.78
N GLY A 6 -11.48 -5.85 -9.84
CA GLY A 6 -11.79 -6.88 -10.83
C GLY A 6 -13.17 -7.50 -10.60
N GLU A 7 -13.52 -7.83 -9.35
CA GLU A 7 -14.86 -8.29 -9.00
C GLU A 7 -15.92 -7.21 -9.25
N TYR A 8 -15.62 -5.96 -8.91
CA TYR A 8 -16.51 -4.82 -9.21
C TYR A 8 -16.83 -4.71 -10.70
N THR A 9 -15.81 -4.84 -11.55
CA THR A 9 -15.99 -4.80 -13.01
C THR A 9 -16.75 -6.02 -13.51
N GLN A 10 -16.50 -7.21 -12.96
CA GLN A 10 -17.25 -8.41 -13.32
C GLN A 10 -18.74 -8.31 -12.97
N LEU A 11 -19.07 -7.72 -11.82
CA LEU A 11 -20.45 -7.53 -11.39
C LEU A 11 -21.16 -6.47 -12.23
N THR A 12 -20.56 -5.28 -12.36
CA THR A 12 -21.18 -4.15 -13.08
C THR A 12 -21.17 -4.35 -14.60
N GLY A 13 -20.20 -5.09 -15.15
CA GLY A 13 -20.10 -5.42 -16.57
C GLY A 13 -21.23 -6.33 -17.09
N ARG A 14 -22.02 -6.94 -16.20
CA ARG A 14 -23.21 -7.72 -16.56
C ARG A 14 -24.47 -6.88 -16.76
N ALA A 15 -24.42 -5.58 -16.47
CA ALA A 15 -25.60 -4.72 -16.50
C ALA A 15 -26.13 -4.39 -17.91
N GLY A 16 -25.35 -4.65 -18.97
CA GLY A 16 -25.76 -4.40 -20.36
C GLY A 16 -25.91 -5.68 -21.18
N ARG A 17 -26.97 -5.76 -21.99
CA ARG A 17 -27.18 -6.85 -22.95
C ARG A 17 -26.67 -6.45 -24.33
N ARG A 18 -25.78 -7.29 -24.88
CA ARG A 18 -25.15 -7.10 -26.18
C ARG A 18 -26.20 -6.95 -27.29
N GLY A 19 -26.15 -5.84 -28.02
CA GLY A 19 -26.97 -5.59 -29.20
C GLY A 19 -28.38 -5.05 -28.93
N ILE A 20 -28.74 -4.82 -27.68
CA ILE A 20 -30.07 -4.28 -27.30
C ILE A 20 -29.92 -3.06 -26.38
N ASP A 21 -28.96 -3.09 -25.43
CA ASP A 21 -28.72 -1.97 -24.52
C ASP A 21 -27.52 -1.14 -25.02
N VAL A 22 -27.70 0.17 -25.17
CA VAL A 22 -26.62 1.13 -25.52
C VAL A 22 -25.75 1.45 -24.30
N GLU A 23 -26.37 1.44 -23.12
CA GLU A 23 -25.73 1.72 -21.83
C GLU A 23 -26.11 0.64 -20.82
N GLY A 24 -25.16 0.25 -19.97
CA GLY A 24 -25.40 -0.62 -18.82
C GLY A 24 -25.42 0.19 -17.54
N HIS A 25 -26.50 0.11 -16.76
CA HIS A 25 -26.64 0.86 -15.51
C HIS A 25 -26.37 -0.02 -14.30
N ALA A 26 -25.48 0.44 -13.41
CA ALA A 26 -25.24 -0.18 -12.11
C ALA A 26 -25.51 0.85 -10.99
N VAL A 27 -26.23 0.43 -9.95
CA VAL A 27 -26.57 1.29 -8.80
C VAL A 27 -25.87 0.78 -7.56
N ILE A 28 -25.26 1.69 -6.81
CA ILE A 28 -24.63 1.39 -5.53
C ILE A 28 -25.58 1.87 -4.43
N GLN A 29 -26.02 0.95 -3.58
CA GLN A 29 -26.83 1.29 -2.44
C GLN A 29 -25.96 1.96 -1.37
N TRP A 30 -26.30 3.20 -1.04
CA TRP A 30 -25.69 3.92 0.07
C TRP A 30 -26.06 3.28 1.41
N LYS A 31 -25.11 3.23 2.35
CA LYS A 31 -25.30 2.87 3.75
C LYS A 31 -24.32 3.67 4.62
N ASP A 32 -24.65 3.83 5.90
CA ASP A 32 -23.73 4.47 6.85
C ASP A 32 -22.38 3.72 6.89
N GLY A 33 -21.29 4.48 6.85
CA GLY A 33 -19.93 3.97 6.78
C GLY A 33 -19.45 3.60 5.36
N LEU A 34 -20.21 3.87 4.30
CA LEU A 34 -19.72 3.76 2.93
C LEU A 34 -18.84 4.95 2.57
N ASP A 35 -17.60 4.69 2.13
CA ASP A 35 -16.70 5.71 1.60
C ASP A 35 -16.83 5.83 0.07
N PRO A 36 -17.30 6.97 -0.47
CA PRO A 36 -17.35 7.21 -1.92
C PRO A 36 -16.00 7.09 -2.62
N GLN A 37 -14.90 7.46 -1.96
CA GLN A 37 -13.55 7.40 -2.57
C GLN A 37 -13.12 5.95 -2.79
N ALA A 38 -13.38 5.07 -1.82
CA ALA A 38 -13.17 3.64 -1.98
C ALA A 38 -13.93 3.10 -3.21
N VAL A 39 -15.20 3.46 -3.40
CA VAL A 39 -15.99 3.06 -4.57
C VAL A 39 -15.40 3.59 -5.88
N ALA A 40 -15.05 4.88 -5.93
CA ALA A 40 -14.43 5.49 -7.10
C ALA A 40 -13.09 4.81 -7.45
N SER A 41 -12.34 4.36 -6.44
CA SER A 41 -11.08 3.61 -6.64
C SER A 41 -11.30 2.25 -7.29
N LEU A 42 -12.45 1.59 -7.04
CA LEU A 42 -12.81 0.32 -7.68
C LEU A 42 -13.12 0.53 -9.17
N ALA A 43 -13.85 1.59 -9.50
CA ALA A 43 -14.25 1.90 -10.87
C ALA A 43 -13.11 2.47 -11.75
N SER A 44 -12.14 3.14 -11.14
CA SER A 44 -11.07 3.85 -11.87
C SER A 44 -9.87 2.97 -12.23
N ARG A 45 -9.68 1.82 -11.58
CA ARG A 45 -8.59 0.90 -11.91
C ARG A 45 -8.81 0.26 -13.28
N ARG A 46 -7.79 0.30 -14.13
CA ARG A 46 -7.86 -0.26 -15.50
C ARG A 46 -7.13 -1.59 -15.66
N THR A 47 -6.30 -1.95 -14.69
CA THR A 47 -5.46 -3.15 -14.74
C THR A 47 -5.64 -3.97 -13.48
N TYR A 48 -5.89 -5.25 -13.66
CA TYR A 48 -6.10 -6.23 -12.60
C TYR A 48 -5.02 -7.31 -12.74
N PRO A 49 -3.90 -7.21 -11.97
CA PRO A 49 -2.84 -8.19 -12.09
C PRO A 49 -3.37 -9.57 -11.71
N LEU A 50 -3.14 -10.55 -12.59
CA LEU A 50 -3.40 -11.95 -12.27
C LEU A 50 -2.33 -12.38 -11.29
N ASN A 51 -2.71 -12.71 -10.06
CA ASN A 51 -1.79 -13.28 -9.07
C ASN A 51 -1.92 -14.79 -9.09
N SER A 52 -0.80 -15.51 -9.04
CA SER A 52 -0.83 -16.95 -8.97
C SER A 52 -1.47 -17.42 -7.66
N SER A 53 -2.47 -18.30 -7.74
CA SER A 53 -3.02 -19.02 -6.60
C SER A 53 -2.28 -20.33 -6.31
N PHE A 54 -1.28 -20.67 -7.12
CA PHE A 54 -0.55 -21.92 -7.01
C PHE A 54 0.26 -21.96 -5.72
N ARG A 55 -0.13 -22.84 -4.80
CA ARG A 55 0.57 -23.14 -3.55
C ARG A 55 0.64 -24.66 -3.41
N PRO A 56 1.77 -25.29 -3.73
CA PRO A 56 1.88 -26.74 -3.65
C PRO A 56 1.67 -27.18 -2.21
N THR A 57 0.69 -28.06 -2.00
CA THR A 57 0.45 -28.70 -0.70
C THR A 57 1.32 -29.94 -0.58
N TYR A 58 1.49 -30.46 0.65
CA TYR A 58 2.21 -31.71 0.86
C TYR A 58 1.65 -32.86 0.01
N ASN A 59 0.32 -33.02 -0.01
CA ASN A 59 -0.32 -34.07 -0.81
C ASN A 59 -0.05 -33.88 -2.31
N MET A 60 -0.10 -32.64 -2.81
CA MET A 60 0.24 -32.36 -4.20
C MET A 60 1.70 -32.71 -4.51
N ALA A 61 2.65 -32.32 -3.65
CA ALA A 61 4.06 -32.63 -3.84
C ALA A 61 4.33 -34.14 -3.88
N VAL A 62 3.73 -34.90 -2.96
CA VAL A 62 3.85 -36.36 -2.92
C VAL A 62 3.25 -37.00 -4.18
N ASN A 63 2.03 -36.61 -4.56
CA ASN A 63 1.38 -37.16 -5.76
C ASN A 63 2.14 -36.82 -7.05
N LEU A 64 2.70 -35.61 -7.16
CA LEU A 64 3.52 -35.25 -8.31
C LEU A 64 4.80 -36.10 -8.38
N ILE A 65 5.48 -36.29 -7.24
CA ILE A 65 6.71 -37.10 -7.18
C ILE A 65 6.40 -38.57 -7.50
N ASP A 66 5.31 -39.12 -6.97
CA ASP A 66 4.89 -40.49 -7.24
C ASP A 66 4.56 -40.71 -8.72
N GLN A 67 3.84 -39.75 -9.33
CA GLN A 67 3.39 -39.86 -10.72
C GLN A 67 4.48 -39.55 -11.75
N PHE A 68 5.35 -38.57 -11.48
CA PHE A 68 6.30 -38.03 -12.47
C PHE A 68 7.77 -38.20 -12.07
N GLY A 69 8.05 -38.65 -10.85
CA GLY A 69 9.39 -38.66 -10.28
C GLY A 69 9.85 -37.27 -9.83
N ARG A 70 10.95 -37.24 -9.09
CA ARG A 70 11.48 -36.02 -8.45
C ARG A 70 11.91 -34.96 -9.47
N GLU A 71 12.68 -35.34 -10.48
CA GLU A 71 13.24 -34.40 -11.46
C GLU A 71 12.13 -33.68 -12.24
N ARG A 72 11.18 -34.42 -12.80
CA ARG A 72 10.08 -33.83 -13.56
C ARG A 72 9.13 -33.01 -12.69
N THR A 73 8.89 -33.43 -11.44
CA THR A 73 8.11 -32.63 -10.49
C THR A 73 8.75 -31.27 -10.24
N ARG A 74 10.07 -31.23 -10.05
CA ARG A 74 10.81 -29.98 -9.88
C ARG A 74 10.62 -29.05 -11.08
N GLU A 75 10.76 -29.55 -12.30
CA GLU A 75 10.55 -28.76 -13.52
C GLU A 75 9.13 -28.16 -13.58
N VAL A 76 8.10 -28.91 -13.17
CA VAL A 76 6.71 -28.43 -13.14
C VAL A 76 6.52 -27.33 -12.11
N LEU A 77 7.14 -27.45 -10.94
CA LEU A 77 7.08 -26.41 -9.90
C LEU A 77 7.85 -25.16 -10.32
N GLU A 78 9.03 -25.32 -10.91
CA GLU A 78 9.88 -24.23 -11.40
C GLU A 78 9.26 -23.48 -12.60
N SER A 79 8.51 -24.18 -13.45
CA SER A 79 7.77 -23.57 -14.57
C SER A 79 6.38 -23.05 -14.18
N SER A 80 6.00 -23.12 -12.90
CA SER A 80 4.70 -22.65 -12.42
C SER A 80 4.56 -21.13 -12.51
N PHE A 81 3.32 -20.64 -12.67
CA PHE A 81 3.05 -19.20 -12.71
C PHE A 81 3.45 -18.48 -11.41
N ALA A 82 3.43 -19.17 -10.26
CA ALA A 82 3.91 -18.60 -9.01
C ALA A 82 5.42 -18.32 -9.06
N GLN A 83 6.21 -19.27 -9.58
CA GLN A 83 7.65 -19.11 -9.72
C GLN A 83 7.99 -18.01 -10.72
N PHE A 84 7.33 -18.00 -11.88
CA PHE A 84 7.49 -16.93 -12.88
C PHE A 84 7.26 -15.52 -12.30
N GLN A 85 6.24 -15.36 -11.45
CA GLN A 85 5.97 -14.09 -10.77
C GLN A 85 7.06 -13.71 -9.77
N ALA A 86 7.56 -14.68 -8.99
CA ALA A 86 8.63 -14.46 -8.04
C ALA A 86 9.92 -14.00 -8.75
N ASP A 87 10.29 -14.67 -9.84
CA ASP A 87 11.50 -14.37 -10.61
C ASP A 87 11.45 -12.94 -11.18
N ARG A 88 10.30 -12.55 -11.76
CA ARG A 88 10.12 -11.20 -12.30
C ARG A 88 10.11 -10.12 -11.21
N ALA A 89 9.48 -10.38 -10.07
CA ALA A 89 9.41 -9.44 -8.96
C ALA A 89 10.81 -9.07 -8.42
N VAL A 90 11.75 -10.03 -8.41
CA VAL A 90 13.14 -9.79 -8.01
C VAL A 90 13.84 -8.83 -8.98
N VAL A 91 13.64 -8.99 -10.29
CA VAL A 91 14.23 -8.11 -11.31
C VAL A 91 13.69 -6.68 -11.18
N ASP A 92 12.37 -6.54 -11.02
CA ASP A 92 11.73 -5.24 -10.85
C ASP A 92 12.19 -4.55 -9.55
N LEU A 93 12.36 -5.32 -8.47
CA LEU A 93 12.89 -4.81 -7.21
C LEU A 93 14.34 -4.34 -7.34
N ALA A 94 15.21 -5.15 -7.96
CA ALA A 94 16.61 -4.79 -8.17
C ALA A 94 16.75 -3.52 -9.02
N ARG A 95 15.91 -3.36 -10.05
CA ARG A 95 15.85 -2.12 -10.85
C ARG A 95 15.44 -0.92 -9.99
N LYS A 96 14.41 -1.09 -9.15
CA LYS A 96 13.91 -0.03 -8.27
C LYS A 96 14.97 0.43 -7.27
N VAL A 97 15.70 -0.51 -6.66
CA VAL A 97 16.82 -0.20 -5.75
C VAL A 97 17.86 0.65 -6.47
N ARG A 98 18.29 0.24 -7.67
CA ARG A 98 19.27 1.01 -8.47
C ARG A 98 18.80 2.43 -8.76
N THR A 99 17.57 2.61 -9.22
CA THR A 99 17.02 3.95 -9.49
C THR A 99 16.94 4.82 -8.24
N GLN A 100 16.62 4.22 -7.09
CA GLN A 100 16.59 4.93 -5.81
C GLN A 100 17.99 5.33 -5.35
N GLU A 101 18.99 4.45 -5.49
CA GLU A 101 20.39 4.75 -5.19
C GLU A 101 20.92 5.88 -6.08
N GLU A 102 20.61 5.87 -7.38
CA GLU A 102 20.96 6.95 -8.31
C GLU A 102 20.32 8.28 -7.90
N SER A 103 19.04 8.25 -7.49
CA SER A 103 18.33 9.44 -7.01
C SER A 103 18.96 9.97 -5.71
N LEU A 104 19.29 9.09 -4.76
CA LEU A 104 19.95 9.46 -3.51
C LEU A 104 21.32 10.08 -3.75
N ALA A 105 22.13 9.50 -4.65
CA ALA A 105 23.42 10.08 -5.03
C ALA A 105 23.25 11.45 -5.70
N GLY A 106 22.20 11.62 -6.52
CA GLY A 106 21.83 12.92 -7.10
C GLY A 106 21.47 13.95 -6.04
N TYR A 107 20.64 13.57 -5.07
CA TYR A 107 20.28 14.44 -3.96
C TYR A 107 21.49 14.77 -3.08
N GLU A 108 22.38 13.82 -2.79
CA GLU A 108 23.60 14.06 -2.03
C GLU A 108 24.50 15.10 -2.70
N LYS A 109 24.68 15.02 -4.02
CA LYS A 109 25.41 16.05 -4.78
C LYS A 109 24.74 17.42 -4.70
N ALA A 110 23.40 17.47 -4.79
CA ALA A 110 22.65 18.73 -4.71
C ALA A 110 22.62 19.34 -3.30
N MET A 111 22.80 18.52 -2.25
CA MET A 111 22.86 18.96 -0.86
C MET A 111 24.20 19.62 -0.50
N VAL A 112 25.25 19.43 -1.32
CA VAL A 112 26.53 20.10 -1.15
C VAL A 112 26.49 21.44 -1.88
N CYS A 113 26.38 22.52 -1.11
CA CYS A 113 26.36 23.89 -1.63
C CYS A 113 27.53 24.69 -1.02
N HIS A 114 27.89 25.80 -1.65
CA HIS A 114 28.90 26.75 -1.16
C HIS A 114 28.59 27.31 0.24
N LEU A 115 27.36 27.14 0.73
CA LEU A 115 26.89 27.56 2.05
C LEU A 115 27.11 26.52 3.16
N GLY A 116 27.64 25.33 2.85
CA GLY A 116 27.95 24.27 3.82
C GLY A 116 27.24 22.94 3.57
N ASP A 117 27.30 22.02 4.55
CA ASP A 117 26.66 20.70 4.50
C ASP A 117 25.19 20.78 4.94
N PHE A 118 24.27 20.59 4.01
CA PHE A 118 22.84 20.56 4.30
C PHE A 118 22.43 19.41 5.24
N ARG A 119 23.15 18.28 5.26
CA ARG A 119 22.83 17.14 6.15
C ARG A 119 23.00 17.52 7.60
N GLU A 120 24.08 18.20 7.93
CA GLU A 120 24.35 18.68 9.29
C GLU A 120 23.25 19.66 9.75
N TYR A 121 22.91 20.63 8.90
CA TYR A 121 21.83 21.58 9.17
C TYR A 121 20.47 20.87 9.37
N SER A 122 20.12 19.94 8.48
CA SER A 122 18.89 19.16 8.61
C SER A 122 18.88 18.29 9.87
N GLY A 123 20.01 17.76 10.29
CA GLY A 123 20.17 17.00 11.52
C GLY A 123 19.89 17.86 12.75
N LEU A 124 20.58 19.00 12.86
CA LEU A 124 20.41 19.96 13.94
C LEU A 124 18.97 20.48 14.03
N ARG A 125 18.34 20.79 12.88
CA ARG A 125 16.94 21.25 12.85
C ARG A 125 15.96 20.18 13.36
N ARG A 126 16.23 18.91 13.04
CA ARG A 126 15.37 17.78 13.45
C ARG A 126 15.51 17.54 14.95
N GLU A 127 16.74 17.56 15.45
CA GLU A 127 17.04 17.47 16.88
C GLU A 127 16.38 18.60 17.67
N LEU A 128 16.47 19.84 17.19
CA LEU A 128 15.78 20.98 17.80
C LEU A 128 14.25 20.76 17.86
N SER A 129 13.65 20.33 16.75
CA SER A 129 12.21 20.10 16.68
C SER A 129 11.73 18.94 17.56
N ASP A 130 12.56 17.89 17.71
CA ASP A 130 12.26 16.77 18.61
C ASP A 130 12.42 17.17 20.09
N LEU A 131 13.43 17.99 20.41
CA LEU A 131 13.60 18.58 21.74
C LEU A 131 12.43 19.51 22.10
N GLU A 132 11.98 20.36 21.18
CA GLU A 132 10.80 21.22 21.35
C GLU A 132 9.51 20.40 21.60
N ARG A 133 9.33 19.29 20.87
CA ARG A 133 8.19 18.39 21.11
C ARG A 133 8.29 17.70 22.48
N ALA A 134 9.49 17.29 22.88
CA ALA A 134 9.71 16.64 24.18
C ALA A 134 9.52 17.60 25.37
N THR A 135 9.94 18.86 25.24
CA THR A 135 9.70 19.89 26.26
C THR A 135 8.23 20.26 26.35
N ALA A 136 7.53 20.39 25.21
CA ALA A 136 6.08 20.59 25.19
C ALA A 136 5.31 19.44 25.85
N ALA A 137 5.67 18.19 25.54
CA ALA A 137 5.05 17.01 26.15
C ALA A 137 5.34 16.90 27.67
N ARG A 138 6.55 17.29 28.12
CA ARG A 138 6.87 17.34 29.56
C ARG A 138 6.12 18.46 30.29
N ALA A 139 5.92 19.61 29.65
CA ALA A 139 5.13 20.71 30.21
C ALA A 139 3.65 20.31 30.38
N ASP A 140 3.10 19.57 29.42
CA ASP A 140 1.74 19.02 29.48
C ASP A 140 1.60 17.97 30.61
N MET A 141 2.63 17.12 30.80
CA MET A 141 2.64 16.10 31.87
C MET A 141 2.87 16.68 33.29
N GLN A 142 3.44 17.88 33.41
CA GLN A 142 3.66 18.57 34.68
C GLN A 142 2.42 19.40 35.14
N GLN A 143 1.38 19.51 34.30
CA GLN A 143 0.07 20.07 34.66
C GLN A 143 -1.08 19.04 34.67
N PRO A 144 -1.03 17.95 35.44
CA PRO A 144 -2.23 17.16 35.69
C PRO A 144 -3.00 17.78 36.86
N GLY A 145 -3.84 18.78 36.57
CA GLY A 145 -4.88 19.21 37.52
C GLY A 145 -5.02 20.71 37.72
N GLN A 146 -5.70 21.38 36.79
CA GLN A 146 -6.47 22.60 37.10
C GLN A 146 -7.61 22.82 36.09
N HIS A 147 -8.46 21.80 35.92
CA HIS A 147 -9.81 21.99 35.38
C HIS A 147 -10.83 21.54 36.42
N GLY A 148 -10.97 22.39 37.44
CA GLY A 148 -12.02 22.31 38.45
C GLY A 148 -12.17 23.68 39.10
N SER A 149 -13.37 24.25 38.97
CA SER A 149 -13.88 25.48 39.60
C SER A 149 -13.39 26.84 39.08
N ALA A 150 -14.29 27.51 38.33
CA ALA A 150 -14.68 28.91 38.56
C ALA A 150 -15.97 29.18 37.77
N THR A 151 -17.14 28.94 38.36
CA THR A 151 -18.05 29.97 38.92
C THR A 151 -18.45 31.09 37.95
N SER A 152 -19.74 31.03 37.61
CA SER A 152 -20.67 32.13 37.30
C SER A 152 -20.21 33.54 37.72
N GLY A 153 -20.30 34.47 36.77
CA GLY A 153 -20.18 35.91 37.03
C GLY A 153 -20.75 36.71 35.86
N SER A 154 -22.05 36.97 35.93
CA SER A 154 -22.77 37.95 35.11
C SER A 154 -22.21 39.36 35.30
N VAL A 155 -22.07 40.14 34.24
CA VAL A 155 -22.23 41.60 34.30
C VAL A 155 -22.99 42.08 33.07
N SER A 156 -23.93 42.97 33.38
CA SER A 156 -24.91 43.69 32.57
C SER A 156 -24.38 44.43 31.34
#